data_AF-A0A7R9R1L1-F1
#
_entry.id   AF-A0A7R9R1L1-F1
#
_cell.length_a   1.000
_cell.length_b   1.000
_cell.length_c   1.000
_cell.angle_alpha   90.00
_cell.angle_beta   90.00
_cell.angle_gamma   90.00
#
_symmetry.space_group_name_H-M   'P 1'
#
loop_
_entity.id
_entity.type
_entity.pdbx_description
1 polymer ?
#
loop_
_entity_poly.entity_id
_entity_poly.type
_entity_poly.pdbx_seq_one_letter_code
_entity_poly.pdbx_strand_id
1 'polypeptide(L)'
;MVGWVRITFPKSYNASRVQLRHAEALHANGTVYTMNLRTALAIDTYVLDKANTTSNNTFEPNFTTHGFRYVEITGYPGEPQLNSIKGVVMNSDTAFDSHFETSNAMVNKLYSNIHWGQRGNFLSVPTDCPQRDERLGWMGDGEVFAPTA
;
A
#
# COMPACT_ATOMS: atom_id res chain seq x y z
N MET A 1 -4.94 1.14 -1.20
CA MET A 1 -4.77 0.10 -0.17
C MET A 1 -3.75 0.57 0.84
N VAL A 2 -3.66 -0.10 1.98
CA VAL A 2 -2.63 0.16 3.00
C VAL A 2 -1.94 -1.15 3.33
N GLY A 3 -0.61 -1.10 3.48
CA GLY A 3 0.24 -2.26 3.68
C GLY A 3 1.54 -2.10 2.89
N TRP A 4 1.98 -3.17 2.22
CA TRP A 4 3.21 -3.15 1.45
C TRP A 4 3.10 -3.98 0.19
N VAL A 5 4.21 -4.06 -0.53
CA VAL A 5 4.39 -4.90 -1.70
C VAL A 5 5.24 -6.11 -1.36
N ARG A 6 4.80 -7.28 -1.81
CA ARG A 6 5.67 -8.43 -2.04
C ARG A 6 6.12 -8.44 -3.50
N ILE A 7 7.42 -8.41 -3.71
CA ILE A 7 8.04 -8.47 -5.05
C ILE A 7 8.76 -9.81 -5.24
N THR A 8 8.68 -10.35 -6.46
CA THR A 8 9.33 -11.59 -6.88
C THR A 8 10.35 -11.29 -7.98
N PHE A 9 11.54 -11.87 -7.84
CA PHE A 9 12.65 -11.68 -8.76
C PHE A 9 12.87 -12.91 -9.65
N PRO A 10 13.42 -12.73 -10.86
CA PRO A 10 13.81 -13.85 -11.71
C PRO A 10 14.84 -14.75 -11.01
N LYS A 11 15.02 -15.98 -11.49
CA LYS A 11 16.01 -16.91 -10.91
C LYS A 11 17.46 -16.55 -11.22
N SER A 12 17.67 -15.80 -12.29
CA SER A 12 18.98 -15.33 -12.73
C SER A 12 18.96 -13.83 -12.84
N TYR A 13 19.85 -13.16 -12.10
CA TYR A 13 20.01 -11.72 -12.07
C TYR A 13 21.45 -11.38 -11.67
N ASN A 14 21.91 -10.21 -12.08
CA ASN A 14 23.09 -9.58 -11.50
C ASN A 14 22.70 -8.87 -10.21
N ALA A 15 23.64 -8.71 -9.27
CA ALA A 15 23.41 -7.91 -8.08
C ALA A 15 22.92 -6.51 -8.50
N SER A 16 21.80 -6.08 -7.93
CA SER A 16 21.22 -4.78 -8.23
C SER A 16 20.54 -4.19 -7.00
N ARG A 17 20.45 -2.86 -6.97
CA ARG A 17 19.65 -2.13 -6.00
C ARG A 17 18.28 -1.89 -6.63
N VAL A 18 17.24 -2.49 -6.06
CA VAL A 18 15.85 -2.32 -6.48
C VAL A 18 15.18 -1.35 -5.51
N GLN A 19 14.43 -0.38 -6.04
CA GLN A 19 13.62 0.52 -5.22
C GLN A 19 12.15 0.45 -5.59
N LEU A 20 11.30 0.49 -4.57
CA LEU A 20 9.84 0.51 -4.68
C LEU A 20 9.35 1.81 -4.06
N ARG A 21 8.85 2.73 -4.89
CA ARG A 21 8.27 4.00 -4.43
C ARG A 21 6.76 3.95 -4.52
N HIS A 22 6.09 4.27 -3.42
CA HIS A 22 4.64 4.07 -3.27
C HIS A 22 3.89 5.41 -3.42
N ALA A 23 2.75 5.39 -4.12
CA ALA A 23 1.93 6.59 -4.34
C ALA A 23 0.43 6.29 -4.43
N GLU A 24 -0.39 7.26 -4.02
CA GLU A 24 -1.86 7.18 -4.14
C GLU A 24 -2.36 7.59 -5.53
N ALA A 25 -1.62 8.46 -6.21
CA ALA A 25 -2.00 9.07 -7.47
C ALA A 25 -0.84 9.08 -8.47
N LEU A 26 -1.17 9.36 -9.72
CA LEU A 26 -0.23 9.58 -10.81
C LEU A 26 -0.33 11.02 -11.30
N HIS A 27 0.77 11.55 -11.83
CA HIS A 27 0.75 12.70 -12.71
C HIS A 27 0.08 12.33 -14.06
N ALA A 28 -0.30 13.35 -14.84
CA ALA A 28 -0.93 13.15 -16.15
C ALA A 28 -0.05 12.36 -17.15
N ASN A 29 1.28 12.41 -16.99
CA ASN A 29 2.24 11.65 -17.80
C ASN A 29 2.42 10.18 -17.35
N GLY A 30 1.69 9.73 -16.31
CA GLY A 30 1.76 8.38 -15.77
C GLY A 30 2.82 8.14 -14.71
N THR A 31 3.66 9.12 -14.35
CA THR A 31 4.64 8.96 -13.26
C THR A 31 3.97 9.10 -11.89
N VAL A 32 4.52 8.46 -10.86
CA VAL A 32 3.97 8.53 -9.50
C VAL A 32 3.98 9.94 -8.93
N TYR A 33 2.88 10.34 -8.27
CA TYR A 33 2.75 11.62 -7.58
C TYR A 33 2.97 11.41 -6.08
N THR A 34 4.01 12.04 -5.52
CA THR A 34 4.40 11.87 -4.10
C THR A 34 4.45 13.18 -3.32
N MET A 35 4.09 14.32 -3.91
CA MET A 35 4.18 15.61 -3.22
C MET A 35 3.24 15.69 -2.00
N ASN A 36 2.10 15.00 -2.02
CA ASN A 36 1.19 14.94 -0.87
C ASN A 36 1.69 14.07 0.29
N LEU A 37 2.75 13.28 0.10
CA LEU A 37 3.36 12.49 1.17
C LEU A 37 4.20 13.34 2.13
N ARG A 38 4.46 14.61 1.77
CA ARG A 38 5.26 15.57 2.53
C ARG A 38 6.66 15.00 2.81
N THR A 39 7.04 14.79 4.08
CA THR A 39 8.38 14.27 4.43
C THR A 39 8.46 12.75 4.47
N ALA A 40 7.32 12.03 4.35
CA ALA A 40 7.33 10.57 4.26
C ALA A 40 7.85 10.13 2.88
N LEU A 41 9.01 9.47 2.87
CA LEU A 41 9.64 9.01 1.62
C LEU A 41 8.82 7.91 0.93
N ALA A 42 8.23 6.99 1.69
CA ALA A 42 7.49 5.82 1.19
C ALA A 42 8.26 4.99 0.13
N ILE A 43 9.57 4.83 0.34
CA ILE A 43 10.48 4.08 -0.54
C ILE A 43 11.04 2.88 0.22
N ASP A 44 10.81 1.69 -0.32
CA ASP A 44 11.51 0.48 0.11
C ASP A 44 12.71 0.26 -0.81
N THR A 45 13.89 0.02 -0.25
CA THR A 45 15.09 -0.30 -1.02
C THR A 45 15.54 -1.71 -0.66
N TYR A 46 15.77 -2.51 -1.69
CA TYR A 46 16.28 -3.86 -1.56
C TYR A 46 17.57 -4.02 -2.37
N VAL A 47 18.56 -4.67 -1.77
CA VAL A 47 19.81 -5.03 -2.45
C VAL A 47 19.74 -6.51 -2.76
N LEU A 48 19.61 -6.83 -4.05
CA LEU A 48 19.57 -8.20 -4.55
C LEU A 48 20.93 -8.86 -4.37
N ASP A 49 20.98 -9.80 -3.43
CA ASP A 49 22.08 -10.73 -3.24
C ASP A 49 21.52 -12.16 -3.15
N LYS A 50 22.25 -13.14 -3.69
CA LYS A 50 21.91 -14.57 -3.58
C LYS A 50 21.84 -15.01 -2.11
N ALA A 51 22.54 -14.34 -1.20
CA ALA A 51 22.45 -14.62 0.23
C ALA A 51 21.18 -14.06 0.91
N ASN A 52 20.54 -13.05 0.32
CA ASN A 52 19.46 -12.27 0.94
C ASN A 52 18.09 -12.48 0.28
N THR A 53 17.98 -13.46 -0.63
CA THR A 53 16.73 -13.84 -1.29
C THR A 53 16.16 -15.09 -0.63
N THR A 54 14.84 -15.12 -0.43
CA THR A 54 14.16 -16.34 0.06
C THR A 54 14.29 -17.46 -0.98
N SER A 55 13.96 -18.71 -0.60
CA SER A 55 13.92 -19.84 -1.54
C SER A 55 13.04 -19.61 -2.77
N ASN A 56 12.09 -18.66 -2.69
CA ASN A 56 11.20 -18.27 -3.78
C ASN A 56 11.63 -16.98 -4.50
N ASN A 57 12.81 -16.43 -4.19
CA ASN A 57 13.31 -15.16 -4.70
C ASN A 57 12.34 -13.99 -4.48
N THR A 58 11.75 -13.90 -3.28
CA THR A 58 10.81 -12.83 -2.93
C THR A 58 11.36 -11.89 -1.87
N PHE A 59 10.89 -10.65 -1.88
CA PHE A 59 11.10 -9.67 -0.83
C PHE A 59 9.76 -9.06 -0.39
N GLU A 60 9.60 -8.86 0.91
CA GLU A 60 8.55 -8.05 1.52
C GLU A 60 9.11 -7.35 2.78
N PRO A 61 8.75 -6.09 3.06
CA PRO A 61 9.20 -5.39 4.26
C PRO A 61 8.45 -5.87 5.51
N ASN A 62 9.12 -5.80 6.67
CA ASN A 62 8.54 -6.21 7.96
C ASN A 62 8.20 -5.05 8.90
N PHE A 63 8.81 -3.88 8.72
CA PHE A 63 8.78 -2.78 9.70
C PHE A 63 8.31 -1.45 9.10
N THR A 64 7.56 -1.49 8.00
CA THR A 64 6.96 -0.31 7.40
C THR A 64 5.64 -0.65 6.73
N THR A 65 4.82 0.37 6.51
CA THR A 65 3.56 0.31 5.79
C THR A 65 3.37 1.61 5.02
N HIS A 66 2.65 1.54 3.91
CA HIS A 66 2.40 2.65 3.00
C HIS A 66 0.92 2.67 2.61
N GLY A 67 0.35 3.86 2.46
CA GLY A 67 -0.93 4.06 1.77
C GLY A 67 -0.69 4.32 0.28
N PHE A 68 -1.14 3.43 -0.60
CA PHE A 68 -0.85 3.52 -2.02
C PHE A 68 -1.84 2.78 -2.92
N ARG A 69 -1.81 3.14 -4.21
CA ARG A 69 -2.46 2.43 -5.32
C ARG A 69 -1.46 2.09 -6.43
N TYR A 70 -0.41 2.90 -6.57
CA TYR A 70 0.61 2.77 -7.60
C TYR A 70 1.97 2.55 -6.95
N VAL A 71 2.81 1.80 -7.63
CA VAL A 71 4.18 1.49 -7.20
C VAL A 71 5.08 1.72 -8.40
N GLU A 72 6.09 2.57 -8.23
CA GLU A 72 7.17 2.72 -9.19
C GLU A 72 8.30 1.76 -8.79
N ILE A 73 8.78 0.98 -9.75
CA ILE A 73 9.88 0.03 -9.56
C ILE A 73 11.07 0.51 -10.37
N THR A 74 12.22 0.72 -9.72
CA THR A 74 13.48 1.04 -10.39
C THR A 74 14.53 -0.01 -10.06
N GLY A 75 15.45 -0.28 -11.00
CA GLY A 75 16.55 -1.24 -10.80
C GLY A 75 16.16 -2.72 -10.82
N TYR A 76 14.91 -3.06 -11.18
CA TYR A 76 14.47 -4.45 -11.36
C TYR A 76 15.31 -5.14 -12.45
N PRO A 77 15.76 -6.39 -12.24
CA PRO A 77 16.52 -7.12 -13.24
C PRO A 77 15.62 -7.55 -14.41
N GLY A 78 15.64 -6.76 -15.49
CA GLY A 78 14.79 -6.95 -16.67
C GLY A 78 13.46 -6.20 -16.54
N GLU A 79 12.41 -6.72 -17.17
CA GLU A 79 11.07 -6.12 -17.15
C GLU A 79 10.14 -6.89 -16.21
N PRO A 80 9.58 -6.23 -15.17
CA PRO A 80 8.68 -6.89 -14.24
C PRO A 80 7.38 -7.28 -14.92
N GLN A 81 6.90 -8.49 -14.64
CA GLN A 81 5.59 -8.96 -15.10
C GLN A 81 4.52 -8.61 -14.06
N LEU A 82 3.24 -8.61 -14.44
CA LEU A 82 2.14 -8.30 -13.51
C LEU A 82 2.12 -9.23 -12.28
N ASN A 83 2.57 -10.47 -12.41
CA ASN A 83 2.67 -11.42 -11.31
C ASN A 83 3.97 -11.30 -10.50
N SER A 84 4.92 -10.45 -10.91
CA SER A 84 6.14 -10.15 -10.15
C SER A 84 5.85 -9.29 -8.93
N ILE A 85 4.68 -8.64 -8.86
CA ILE A 85 4.30 -7.73 -7.78
C ILE A 85 2.94 -8.12 -7.18
N LYS A 86 2.84 -8.11 -5.86
CA LYS A 86 1.59 -8.34 -5.14
C LYS A 86 1.44 -7.36 -3.99
N GLY A 87 0.32 -6.64 -3.95
CA GLY A 87 -0.06 -5.85 -2.77
C GLY A 87 -0.46 -6.78 -1.62
N VAL A 88 0.14 -6.57 -0.45
CA VAL A 88 -0.22 -7.22 0.81
C VAL A 88 -0.94 -6.20 1.66
N VAL A 89 -2.25 -6.40 1.88
CA VAL A 89 -3.09 -5.48 2.64
C VAL A 89 -2.90 -5.76 4.14
N MET A 90 -2.59 -4.72 4.91
CA MET A 90 -2.46 -4.77 6.37
C MET A 90 -3.48 -3.84 7.03
N ASN A 91 -4.09 -4.32 8.12
CA ASN A 91 -5.08 -3.65 8.97
C ASN A 91 -5.18 -4.45 10.27
N SER A 92 -5.73 -3.83 11.32
CA SER A 92 -6.19 -4.55 12.51
C SER A 92 -7.23 -5.59 12.10
N ASP A 93 -7.12 -6.81 12.64
CA ASP A 93 -8.00 -7.93 12.31
C ASP A 93 -9.33 -7.83 13.06
N THR A 94 -10.12 -6.81 12.70
CA THR A 94 -11.47 -6.58 13.22
C THR A 94 -12.49 -7.20 12.27
N ALA A 95 -13.48 -7.91 12.82
CA ALA A 95 -14.58 -8.44 12.03
C ALA A 95 -15.32 -7.31 11.31
N PHE A 96 -15.55 -7.49 10.00
CA PHE A 96 -16.33 -6.59 9.18
C PHE A 96 -17.68 -7.26 8.88
N ASP A 97 -18.66 -7.06 9.76
CA ASP A 97 -19.93 -7.79 9.70
C ASP A 97 -21.05 -7.01 8.99
N SER A 98 -20.70 -6.09 8.09
CA SER A 98 -21.69 -5.35 7.27
C SER A 98 -21.61 -5.74 5.79
N HIS A 99 -22.78 -5.91 5.18
CA HIS A 99 -22.97 -6.07 3.75
C HIS A 99 -24.05 -5.12 3.28
N PHE A 100 -23.80 -4.45 2.15
CA PHE A 100 -24.71 -3.49 1.56
C PHE A 100 -24.63 -3.55 0.04
N GLU A 101 -25.78 -3.71 -0.60
CA GLU A 101 -25.91 -3.74 -2.06
C GLU A 101 -27.22 -3.07 -2.49
N THR A 102 -27.15 -2.30 -3.57
CA THR A 102 -28.30 -1.62 -4.17
C THR A 102 -28.29 -1.81 -5.69
N SER A 103 -29.37 -1.41 -6.36
CA SER A 103 -29.41 -1.34 -7.83
C SER A 103 -28.53 -0.23 -8.42
N ASN A 104 -27.99 0.69 -7.61
CA ASN A 104 -27.17 1.80 -8.08
C ASN A 104 -25.68 1.51 -7.88
N ALA A 105 -24.97 1.28 -8.98
CA ALA A 105 -23.54 0.97 -8.99
C ALA A 105 -22.66 2.06 -8.33
N MET A 106 -23.05 3.34 -8.41
CA MET A 106 -22.29 4.43 -7.78
C MET A 106 -22.40 4.39 -6.26
N VAL A 107 -23.58 4.04 -5.72
CA VAL A 107 -23.78 3.90 -4.27
C VAL A 107 -23.02 2.67 -3.75
N ASN A 108 -23.05 1.56 -4.49
CA ASN A 108 -22.26 0.37 -4.14
C ASN A 108 -20.76 0.69 -4.15
N LYS A 109 -20.31 1.52 -5.11
CA LYS A 109 -18.92 1.96 -5.17
C LYS A 109 -18.55 2.89 -4.01
N LEU A 110 -19.44 3.78 -3.58
CA LEU A 110 -19.25 4.60 -2.40
C LEU A 110 -19.08 3.73 -1.15
N TYR A 111 -19.97 2.77 -0.94
CA TYR A 111 -19.88 1.83 0.19
C TYR A 111 -18.56 1.06 0.18
N SER A 112 -18.14 0.54 -0.98
CA SER A 112 -16.84 -0.12 -1.14
C SER A 112 -15.66 0.81 -0.80
N ASN A 113 -15.71 2.08 -1.20
CA ASN A 113 -14.67 3.05 -0.90
C ASN A 113 -14.61 3.38 0.60
N ILE A 114 -15.76 3.51 1.28
CA ILE A 114 -15.85 3.69 2.73
C ILE A 114 -15.16 2.53 3.45
N HIS A 115 -15.49 1.29 3.06
CA HIS A 115 -14.87 0.07 3.59
C HIS A 115 -13.35 0.07 3.45
N TRP A 116 -12.85 0.39 2.26
CA TRP A 116 -11.40 0.45 2.02
C TRP A 116 -10.73 1.62 2.76
N GLY A 117 -11.44 2.73 2.96
CA GLY A 117 -10.97 3.88 3.74
C GLY A 117 -10.83 3.53 5.22
N GLN A 118 -11.86 2.95 5.82
CA GLN A 118 -11.84 2.47 7.22
C GLN A 118 -10.72 1.46 7.43
N ARG A 119 -10.69 0.40 6.60
CA ARG A 119 -9.65 -0.64 6.67
C ARG A 119 -8.25 -0.06 6.56
N GLY A 120 -8.07 0.95 5.71
CA GLY A 120 -6.78 1.61 5.54
C GLY A 120 -6.31 2.41 6.76
N ASN A 121 -7.22 2.96 7.55
CA ASN A 121 -6.89 3.79 8.70
C ASN A 121 -6.95 3.05 10.05
N PHE A 122 -7.42 1.80 10.06
CA PHE A 122 -7.47 0.95 11.24
C PHE A 122 -6.21 0.08 11.31
N LEU A 123 -5.07 0.69 11.66
CA LEU A 123 -3.81 0.00 11.95
C LEU A 123 -3.35 0.38 13.36
N SER A 124 -3.61 -0.47 14.35
CA SER A 124 -3.38 -0.23 15.79
C SER A 124 -4.27 0.87 16.38
N VAL A 125 -4.27 2.07 15.79
CA VAL A 125 -5.08 3.23 16.19
C VAL A 125 -5.90 3.74 14.99
N PRO A 126 -7.07 4.39 15.19
CA PRO A 126 -7.85 5.00 14.11
C PRO A 126 -7.16 6.27 13.61
N THR A 127 -6.46 6.16 12.50
CA THR A 127 -5.63 7.24 11.94
C THR A 127 -6.42 8.19 11.05
N ASP A 128 -5.95 9.44 10.91
CA ASP A 128 -6.46 10.40 9.93
C ASP A 128 -6.16 9.97 8.49
N CYS A 129 -4.93 9.49 8.27
CA CYS A 129 -4.48 9.08 6.96
C CYS A 129 -3.32 8.05 7.06
N PRO A 130 -3.17 7.14 6.08
CA PRO A 130 -2.19 6.05 6.19
C PRO A 130 -0.88 6.27 5.43
N GLN A 131 -0.77 7.34 4.64
CA GLN A 131 0.28 7.51 3.62
C GLN A 131 1.37 8.51 4.00
N ARG A 132 1.00 9.71 4.47
CA ARG A 132 1.96 10.80 4.72
C ARG A 132 2.61 10.67 6.11
N ASP A 133 3.49 11.60 6.42
CA ASP A 133 4.21 11.77 7.69
C ASP A 133 3.31 12.23 8.86
N GLU A 134 2.20 11.51 9.07
CA GLU A 134 1.23 11.82 10.12
C GLU A 134 0.73 10.54 10.78
N ARG A 135 -0.33 9.92 10.25
CA ARG A 135 -0.82 8.61 10.71
C ARG A 135 -1.14 8.63 12.21
N LEU A 136 -1.77 9.70 12.66
CA LEU A 136 -2.04 9.95 14.07
C LEU A 136 -3.50 9.69 14.39
N GLY A 137 -3.76 9.33 15.65
CA GLY A 137 -5.11 9.13 16.19
C GLY A 137 -5.85 10.45 16.39
N TRP A 138 -6.23 11.12 15.31
CA TRP A 138 -6.98 12.37 15.39
C TRP A 138 -8.38 12.11 15.96
N MET A 139 -8.64 12.68 17.15
CA MET A 139 -9.88 12.40 17.88
C MET A 139 -11.14 12.87 17.15
N GLY A 140 -11.05 13.98 16.39
CA GLY A 140 -12.19 14.48 15.62
C GLY A 140 -12.60 13.53 14.50
N ASP A 141 -11.63 13.05 13.71
CA ASP A 141 -11.84 12.06 12.66
C ASP A 141 -12.44 10.76 13.21
N GLY A 142 -11.89 10.28 14.33
CA GLY A 142 -12.41 9.12 15.05
C GLY A 142 -13.85 9.33 15.54
N GLU A 143 -14.15 10.49 16.13
CA GLU A 143 -15.49 10.82 16.65
C GLU A 143 -16.54 10.81 15.53
N VAL A 144 -16.30 11.54 14.44
CA VAL A 144 -17.31 11.70 13.37
C VAL A 144 -17.54 10.42 12.59
N PHE A 145 -16.53 9.56 12.47
CA PHE A 145 -16.62 8.33 11.69
C PHE A 145 -17.06 7.10 12.52
N ALA A 146 -16.91 7.13 13.85
CA ALA A 146 -17.25 6.00 14.72
C ALA A 146 -18.66 5.41 14.52
N PRO A 147 -19.73 6.18 14.25
CA PRO A 147 -21.05 5.60 13.99
C PRO A 147 -21.17 4.81 12.68
N THR A 148 -20.26 5.06 11.72
CA THR A 148 -20.20 4.36 10.43
C THR A 148 -19.28 3.14 10.48
N ALA A 149 -18.19 3.23 11.25
CA ALA A 149 -17.17 2.19 11.39
C ALA A 149 -17.72 0.90 12.00
#